data_AF-N1VZ47-F1
#
_entry.id   AF-N1VZ47-F1
#
_cell.length_a   1.000
_cell.length_b   1.000
_cell.length_c   1.000
_cell.angle_alpha   90.00
_cell.angle_beta   90.00
_cell.angle_gamma   90.00
#
_symmetry.space_group_name_H-M   'P 1'
#
loop_
_entity.id
_entity.type
_entity.pdbx_description
1 polymer ?
#
loop_
_entity_poly.entity_id
_entity_poly.type
_entity_poly.pdbx_seq_one_letter_code
_entity_poly.pdbx_strand_id
1 'polypeptide(L)' 'MPWKEFNTVDLRFQFVLDLYQNGVNFTQLCAQYGISTNCGYKWKERFLREGKEGLQDK' A
#
# COMPACT_ATOMS: atom_id res chain seq x y z
N MET A 1 28.02 -2.11 1.79
CA MET A 1 26.86 -1.71 2.61
C MET A 1 25.62 -2.02 1.79
N PRO A 2 24.82 -3.05 2.12
CA PRO A 2 23.73 -3.46 1.24
C PRO A 2 22.63 -2.42 1.38
N TRP A 3 22.46 -1.62 0.34
CA TRP A 3 21.32 -0.74 0.19
C TRP A 3 20.06 -1.59 0.37
N LYS A 4 19.17 -1.19 1.28
CA LYS A 4 17.84 -1.79 1.37
C LYS A 4 17.16 -1.54 0.03
N GLU A 5 17.09 -2.57 -0.79
CA GLU A 5 16.19 -2.62 -1.93
C GLU A 5 14.78 -2.51 -1.36
N PHE A 6 14.25 -1.29 -1.33
CA PHE A 6 12.85 -1.06 -1.06
C PHE A 6 12.09 -1.68 -2.23
N ASN A 7 11.67 -2.93 -2.07
CA ASN A 7 10.81 -3.58 -3.03
C ASN A 7 9.51 -2.80 -3.12
N THR A 8 8.93 -2.72 -4.31
CA THR A 8 7.61 -2.12 -4.56
C THR A 8 6.54 -2.68 -3.61
N VAL A 9 6.70 -3.92 -3.15
CA VAL A 9 5.86 -4.60 -2.15
C VAL A 9 5.93 -3.93 -0.77
N ASP A 10 7.11 -3.47 -0.35
CA ASP A 10 7.27 -2.79 0.95
C ASP A 10 6.62 -1.39 0.92
N LEU A 11 6.71 -0.67 -0.20
CA LEU A 11 5.99 0.60 -0.40
C LEU A 11 4.47 0.41 -0.36
N ARG A 12 3.95 -0.64 -1.02
CA ARG A 12 2.53 -1.00 -1.00
C ARG A 12 2.06 -1.37 0.40
N PHE A 13 2.88 -2.11 1.14
CA PHE A 13 2.57 -2.49 2.51
C PHE A 13 2.55 -1.28 3.43
N GLN A 14 3.50 -0.36 3.28
CA GLN A 14 3.53 0.91 4.02
C GLN A 14 2.27 1.74 3.76
N PHE A 15 1.83 1.84 2.50
CA PHE A 15 0.58 2.50 2.14
C PHE A 15 -0.63 1.90 2.88
N VAL A 16 -0.72 0.57 2.95
CA VAL A 16 -1.82 -0.09 3.66
C VAL A 16 -1.72 0.15 5.18
N LEU A 17 -0.52 0.14 5.76
CA LEU A 17 -0.34 0.49 7.18
C LEU A 17 -0.79 1.94 7.47
N ASP A 18 -0.45 2.88 6.60
CA ASP A 18 -0.87 4.28 6.73
C ASP A 18 -2.39 4.43 6.57
N LEU A 19 -3.04 3.60 5.75
CA LEU A 19 -4.49 3.54 5.68
C LEU A 19 -5.17 3.12 6.99
N TYR A 20 -4.50 2.33 7.82
CA TYR A 20 -5.02 1.90 9.12
C TYR A 20 -4.80 2.91 10.23
N GLN A 21 -4.02 3.98 9.99
CA GLN A 21 -3.89 5.06 10.96
C GLN A 21 -5.21 5.85 11.06
N ASN A 22 -5.64 6.13 12.27
CA ASN A 22 -6.87 6.89 12.51
C ASN A 22 -6.74 8.33 11.99
N GLY A 23 -7.74 8.80 11.25
CA GLY A 23 -7.80 10.17 10.73
C GLY A 23 -7.16 10.39 9.36
N VAL A 24 -6.65 9.33 8.71
CA VAL A 24 -6.09 9.44 7.36
C VAL A 24 -7.20 9.41 6.31
N ASN A 25 -7.23 10.42 5.44
CA ASN A 25 -8.17 10.45 4.32
C ASN A 25 -7.63 9.60 3.17
N PHE A 26 -8.35 8.53 2.82
CA PHE A 26 -7.96 7.59 1.77
C PHE A 26 -7.55 8.27 0.46
N THR A 27 -8.30 9.27 0.02
CA THR A 27 -8.05 9.99 -1.23
C THR A 27 -6.79 10.84 -1.16
N GLN A 28 -6.54 11.50 -0.02
CA GLN A 28 -5.32 12.27 0.20
C GLN A 28 -4.10 11.35 0.28
N LEU A 29 -4.22 10.19 0.93
CA LEU A 29 -3.15 9.21 1.01
C LEU A 29 -2.82 8.64 -0.38
N CYS A 30 -3.83 8.32 -1.19
CA CYS A 30 -3.62 7.90 -2.59
C CYS A 30 -2.86 8.98 -3.38
N ALA A 31 -3.22 10.25 -3.21
CA ALA A 31 -2.52 11.37 -3.85
C ALA A 31 -1.07 11.52 -3.36
N GLN A 32 -0.80 11.33 -2.05
CA GLN A 32 0.55 11.36 -1.49
C GLN A 32 1.44 10.26 -2.05
N TYR A 33 0.88 9.07 -2.26
CA TYR A 33 1.58 7.92 -2.84
C TYR A 33 1.57 7.92 -4.38
N GLY A 34 0.94 8.91 -5.03
CA GLY A 34 0.87 9.03 -6.47
C GLY A 34 0.06 7.91 -7.16
N ILE A 35 -0.84 7.25 -6.43
CA ILE A 35 -1.68 6.16 -6.96
C ILE A 35 -3.12 6.60 -7.12
N SER A 36 -3.82 5.95 -8.05
CA SER A 36 -5.27 6.11 -8.17
C SER A 36 -5.98 5.48 -6.98
N THR A 37 -7.08 6.08 -6.53
CA THR A 37 -7.93 5.54 -5.46
C THR A 37 -8.39 4.10 -5.74
N ASN A 38 -8.71 3.77 -6.99
CA ASN A 38 -9.03 2.40 -7.42
C ASN A 38 -7.89 1.40 -7.16
N CYS A 39 -6.62 1.81 -7.35
CA CYS A 39 -5.47 0.96 -7.03
C CYS A 39 -5.36 0.76 -5.51
N GLY A 40 -5.54 1.84 -4.73
CA GLY A 40 -5.55 1.75 -3.28
C GLY A 40 -6.61 0.78 -2.75
N TYR A 41 -7.82 0.78 -3.33
CA TYR A 41 -8.91 -0.12 -2.90
C TYR A 41 -8.56 -1.57 -3.20
N LYS A 42 -7.99 -1.85 -4.38
CA LYS A 42 -7.49 -3.18 -4.73
C LYS A 42 -6.40 -3.65 -3.77
N TRP A 43 -5.45 -2.79 -3.41
CA TRP A 43 -4.40 -3.15 -2.46
C TRP A 43 -4.96 -3.44 -1.07
N LYS A 44 -5.90 -2.63 -0.58
CA LYS A 44 -6.59 -2.88 0.68
C LYS A 44 -7.34 -4.22 0.68
N GLU A 45 -8.12 -4.49 -0.37
CA GLU A 45 -8.88 -5.74 -0.50
C GLU A 45 -7.96 -6.96 -0.57
N ARG A 46 -6.91 -6.90 -1.39
CA ARG A 46 -5.91 -7.97 -1.48
C ARG A 46 -5.16 -8.18 -0.18
N PHE A 47 -4.82 -7.10 0.52
CA PHE A 47 -4.18 -7.18 1.83
C PHE A 47 -5.10 -7.84 2.87
N LEU A 48 -6.40 -7.53 2.86
CA LEU A 48 -7.37 -8.19 3.73
C LEU A 48 -7.53 -9.68 3.43
N ARG A 49 -7.34 -10.09 2.17
CA ARG A 49 -7.54 -11.48 1.73
C ARG A 49 -6.30 -12.36 1.88
N GLU A 50 -5.14 -11.84 1.50
CA GLU A 50 -3.88 -12.58 1.33
C GLU A 50 -2.71 -11.94 2.10
N GLY A 51 -2.94 -10.86 2.85
CA GLY A 51 -1.89 -10.17 3.61
C GLY A 51 -0.85 -9.50 2.72
N LYS A 52 0.41 -9.50 3.16
CA LYS A 52 1.54 -8.88 2.42
C LYS A 52 1.76 -9.54 1.05
N GLU A 53 1.43 -10.81 0.90
CA GLU A 53 1.58 -11.56 -0.37
C GLU A 53 0.64 -11.03 -1.46
N GLY A 54 -0.58 -10.58 -1.09
CA GLY A 54 -1.53 -9.98 -2.02
C GLY A 54 -1.09 -8.62 -2.61
N LEU A 55 -0.02 -8.02 -2.06
CA LEU A 55 0.57 -6.77 -2.57
C LEU A 55 1.69 -7.01 -3.59
N GLN A 56 2.10 -8.26 -3.81
CA GLN A 56 3.01 -8.59 -4.90
C GLN A 56 2.31 -8.43 -6.25
N ASP A 57 3.05 -7.89 -7.24
CA ASP A 57 2.63 -7.97 -8.64
C ASP A 57 2.76 -9.45 -9.05
N LYS A 58 1.63 -10.07 -9.38
CA LYS A 58 1.61 -11.34 -10.11
C LYS A 58 1.67 -11.05 -11.60
#